data_AF-A0A4Q1TM12-F1
#
_entry.id   AF-A0A4Q1TM12-F1
#
_cell.length_a   1.000
_cell.length_b   1.000
_cell.length_c   1.000
_cell.angle_alpha   90.00
_cell.angle_beta   90.00
_cell.angle_gamma   90.00
#
_symmetry.space_group_name_H-M   'P 1'
#
loop_
_entity.id
_entity.type
_entity.pdbx_description
1 polymer ?
#
loop_
_entity_poly.entity_id
_entity_poly.type
_entity_poly.pdbx_seq_one_letter_code
_entity_poly.pdbx_strand_id
1 'polypeptide(L)'
;MRETISINGLTLCHKHSDGWVRSTLPDVCKSPAKPVPYTNIAYARDLAKGTRTVFSHGGAMNGIKGSEFYRSFGDEPGVGGGVISGVNLHRATWLSWSPNVFMEGRNVTRLTDRMLLNKGNTISAGGYFTGALTGTDKTTADLLCNIACSCKAEKQVCVDTAIKGMPKTPQAGLYSEISFDPAGNMLTHPDGTPMTRMGVPGSRLDIIKVAGGQPVEFIEMKFVGDRFRGNQRQRYDRIAASRGKSLQIITVEKDCHCDDNQQQTQPVTAPQEEGMSNWQKAGVALGVTAAGIGAVACAILEPCGAVALGALGLGTATTLATQ
;
A
#
# COMPACT_ATOMS: atom_id res chain seq x y z
N MET A 1 -6.42 0.04 14.76
CA MET A 1 -7.09 0.91 13.76
C MET A 1 -6.62 0.51 12.37
N ARG A 2 -7.47 0.63 11.34
CA ARG A 2 -7.11 0.22 9.96
C ARG A 2 -6.44 1.38 9.22
N GLU A 3 -5.34 1.09 8.53
CA GLU A 3 -4.62 2.07 7.69
C GLU A 3 -5.42 2.38 6.43
N THR A 4 -5.78 3.65 6.23
CA THR A 4 -6.51 4.11 5.04
C THR A 4 -5.71 5.10 4.20
N ILE A 5 -4.59 5.60 4.71
CA ILE A 5 -3.74 6.58 4.00
C ILE A 5 -2.51 5.88 3.41
N SER A 6 -2.34 6.04 2.11
CA SER A 6 -1.18 5.58 1.36
C SER A 6 -0.28 6.74 0.94
N ILE A 7 1.01 6.59 1.16
CA ILE A 7 2.07 7.52 0.83
C ILE A 7 3.07 6.77 -0.06
N ASN A 8 3.13 7.09 -1.35
CA ASN A 8 3.93 6.36 -2.34
C ASN A 8 3.62 4.84 -2.37
N GLY A 9 2.36 4.45 -2.20
CA GLY A 9 1.96 3.03 -2.17
C GLY A 9 2.22 2.32 -0.83
N LEU A 10 2.75 3.03 0.17
CA LEU A 10 3.09 2.51 1.50
C LEU A 10 2.21 3.17 2.56
N THR A 11 1.79 2.43 3.60
CA THR A 11 0.95 3.00 4.66
C THR A 11 1.67 4.09 5.44
N LEU A 12 0.91 5.10 5.86
CA LEU A 12 1.38 6.15 6.74
C LEU A 12 1.68 5.60 8.14
N CYS A 13 2.77 6.00 8.78
CA CYS A 13 2.94 5.80 10.22
C CYS A 13 2.17 6.87 10.99
N HIS A 14 1.26 6.47 11.87
CA HIS A 14 0.54 7.41 12.74
C HIS A 14 0.27 6.80 14.12
N LYS A 15 0.06 7.64 15.14
CA LYS A 15 0.00 7.23 16.55
C LYS A 15 -1.11 6.22 16.88
N HIS A 16 -2.23 6.26 16.16
CA HIS A 16 -3.35 5.35 16.41
C HIS A 16 -3.28 4.05 15.60
N SER A 17 -2.25 3.87 14.78
CA SER A 17 -2.06 2.63 14.02
C SER A 17 -1.72 1.45 14.94
N ASP A 18 -2.05 0.25 14.48
CA ASP A 18 -1.60 -1.00 15.11
C ASP A 18 -0.18 -1.38 14.64
N GLY A 19 0.56 -0.43 14.07
CA GLY A 19 1.88 -0.66 13.52
C GLY A 19 2.95 -0.84 14.58
N TRP A 20 4.00 -1.56 14.20
CA TRP A 20 5.13 -1.90 15.05
C TRP A 20 6.40 -2.06 14.23
N VAL A 21 7.54 -2.09 14.91
CA VAL A 21 8.83 -2.38 14.32
C VAL A 21 9.56 -3.38 15.22
N ARG A 22 10.22 -4.36 14.61
CA ARG A 22 11.10 -5.31 15.30
C ARG A 22 12.51 -5.23 14.74
N SER A 23 13.49 -5.38 15.61
CA SER A 23 14.90 -5.45 15.24
C SER A 23 15.14 -6.58 14.24
N THR A 24 15.83 -6.26 13.14
CA THR A 24 16.25 -7.27 12.15
C THR A 24 17.56 -7.90 12.55
N LEU A 25 18.48 -7.07 13.07
CA LEU A 25 19.67 -7.54 13.77
C LEU A 25 19.38 -7.62 15.27
N PRO A 26 20.04 -8.52 16.01
CA PRO A 26 19.86 -8.60 17.45
C PRO A 26 20.33 -7.32 18.13
N ASP A 27 19.62 -6.94 19.19
CA ASP A 27 19.99 -5.88 20.11
C ASP A 27 21.01 -6.38 21.12
N VAL A 28 22.29 -6.29 20.78
CA VAL A 28 23.36 -6.83 21.65
C VAL A 28 23.55 -5.92 22.85
N CYS A 29 23.26 -6.43 24.04
CA CYS A 29 23.38 -5.69 25.30
C CYS A 29 24.43 -6.30 26.24
N LYS A 30 25.01 -5.45 27.09
CA LYS A 30 26.00 -5.83 28.10
C LYS A 30 25.31 -6.63 29.21
N SER A 31 25.86 -7.80 29.50
CA SER A 31 25.47 -8.67 30.62
C SER A 31 26.73 -9.10 31.39
N PRO A 32 26.62 -9.58 32.64
CA PRO A 32 27.77 -9.77 33.52
C PRO A 32 28.90 -10.66 32.95
N ALA A 33 28.54 -11.72 32.23
CA ALA A 33 29.52 -12.66 31.68
C ALA A 33 29.99 -12.30 30.26
N LYS A 34 29.06 -11.93 29.37
CA LYS A 34 29.32 -11.63 27.96
C LYS A 34 28.17 -10.82 27.35
N PRO A 35 28.37 -10.13 26.22
CA PRO A 35 27.27 -9.50 25.49
C PRO A 35 26.23 -10.54 25.04
N VAL A 36 24.95 -10.22 25.23
CA VAL A 36 23.81 -11.10 24.91
C VAL A 36 22.94 -10.44 23.85
N PRO A 37 22.57 -11.15 22.76
CA PRO A 37 21.65 -10.65 21.75
C PRO A 37 20.20 -10.70 22.24
N TYR A 38 19.50 -9.58 22.15
CA TYR A 38 18.06 -9.49 22.44
C TYR A 38 17.24 -9.18 21.19
N THR A 39 15.95 -9.48 21.23
CA THR A 39 15.00 -8.93 20.24
C THR A 39 14.48 -7.62 20.79
N ASN A 40 14.41 -6.58 19.94
CA ASN A 40 13.86 -5.29 20.35
C ASN A 40 12.65 -4.92 19.48
N ILE A 41 11.60 -4.40 20.10
CA ILE A 41 10.33 -4.04 19.44
C ILE A 41 9.89 -2.65 19.90
N ALA A 42 9.33 -1.84 18.99
CA ALA A 42 8.67 -0.58 19.32
C ALA A 42 7.32 -0.47 18.60
N TYR A 43 6.41 0.35 19.13
CA TYR A 43 5.02 0.42 18.68
C TYR A 43 4.63 1.83 18.27
N ALA A 44 3.73 1.92 17.28
CA ALA A 44 3.24 3.19 16.77
C ALA A 44 2.43 4.00 17.79
N ARG A 45 1.75 3.33 18.72
CA ARG A 45 1.07 3.97 19.86
C ARG A 45 1.97 4.89 20.70
N ASP A 46 3.27 4.60 20.71
CA ASP A 46 4.28 5.34 21.44
C ASP A 46 4.90 6.47 20.60
N LEU A 47 4.32 6.79 19.42
CA LEU A 47 4.76 7.89 18.57
C LEU A 47 4.73 9.23 19.31
N ALA A 48 5.88 9.88 19.27
CA ALA A 48 6.16 11.19 19.81
C ALA A 48 6.92 12.04 18.79
N LYS A 49 6.90 13.37 18.99
CA LYS A 49 7.56 14.36 18.10
C LYS A 49 7.13 14.23 16.63
N GLY A 50 5.89 13.78 16.41
CA GLY A 50 5.23 13.81 15.11
C GLY A 50 4.70 15.20 14.77
N THR A 51 3.77 15.20 13.82
CA THR A 51 2.99 16.37 13.41
C THR A 51 2.19 16.98 14.57
N ARG A 52 1.90 18.28 14.46
CA ARG A 52 1.14 19.07 15.44
C ARG A 52 -0.09 19.75 14.85
N THR A 53 -0.11 19.95 13.54
CA THR A 53 -1.18 20.64 12.80
C THR A 53 -1.82 19.74 11.74
N VAL A 54 -1.10 18.72 11.25
CA VAL A 54 -1.62 17.76 10.26
C VAL A 54 -1.97 16.44 10.95
N PHE A 55 -3.25 16.10 11.02
CA PHE A 55 -3.74 14.88 11.66
C PHE A 55 -4.34 13.90 10.65
N SER A 56 -4.28 12.62 10.95
CA SER A 56 -4.96 11.56 10.17
C SER A 56 -5.86 10.71 11.08
N HIS A 57 -6.64 9.77 10.51
CA HIS A 57 -7.34 8.72 11.24
C HIS A 57 -8.01 9.15 12.57
N GLY A 58 -8.85 10.18 12.49
CA GLY A 58 -9.59 10.68 13.65
C GLY A 58 -8.75 11.48 14.66
N GLY A 59 -7.78 12.27 14.19
CA GLY A 59 -6.97 13.15 15.05
C GLY A 59 -5.62 12.56 15.47
N ALA A 60 -5.19 11.45 14.85
CA ALA A 60 -3.90 10.85 15.09
C ALA A 60 -2.75 11.74 14.61
N MET A 61 -1.73 11.86 15.46
CA MET A 61 -0.43 12.41 15.10
C MET A 61 0.25 11.51 14.05
N ASN A 62 0.73 12.11 12.97
CA ASN A 62 1.47 11.46 11.89
C ASN A 62 2.99 11.51 12.14
N GLY A 63 3.68 10.44 11.74
CA GLY A 63 5.13 10.34 11.81
C GLY A 63 5.81 11.08 10.67
N ILE A 64 6.84 11.84 11.02
CA ILE A 64 7.64 12.66 10.11
C ILE A 64 9.13 12.53 10.45
N LYS A 65 10.02 12.97 9.56
CA LYS A 65 11.47 12.91 9.75
C LYS A 65 11.88 13.60 11.05
N GLY A 66 12.35 12.84 12.03
CA GLY A 66 12.72 13.31 13.38
C GLY A 66 11.67 13.04 14.46
N SER A 67 10.59 12.34 14.11
CA SER A 67 9.74 11.65 15.08
C SER A 67 10.45 10.45 15.70
N GLU A 68 9.90 9.98 16.82
CA GLU A 68 10.40 8.82 17.53
C GLU A 68 9.24 8.00 18.10
N PHE A 69 9.42 6.69 18.23
CA PHE A 69 8.67 5.95 19.23
C PHE A 69 9.39 6.15 20.55
N TYR A 70 8.69 6.68 21.55
CA TYR A 70 9.28 7.09 22.83
C TYR A 70 10.08 5.98 23.51
N ARG A 71 9.62 4.73 23.38
CA ARG A 71 10.19 3.57 24.05
C ARG A 71 10.15 2.33 23.17
N SER A 72 11.17 1.50 23.29
CA SER A 72 11.25 0.16 22.72
C SER A 72 11.39 -0.87 23.84
N PHE A 73 11.22 -2.16 23.55
CA PHE A 73 11.02 -3.23 24.53
C PHE A 73 11.74 -4.52 24.11
N GLY A 74 12.06 -5.40 25.07
CA GLY A 74 12.66 -6.72 24.86
C GLY A 74 14.15 -6.82 25.22
N ASP A 75 14.79 -5.70 25.55
CA ASP A 75 16.19 -5.59 25.96
C ASP A 75 16.38 -5.41 27.48
N GLU A 76 15.30 -5.43 28.26
CA GLU A 76 15.29 -5.23 29.72
C GLU A 76 16.25 -6.15 30.49
N PRO A 77 16.47 -7.43 30.09
CA PRO A 77 17.39 -8.31 30.82
C PRO A 77 18.88 -7.91 30.69
N GLY A 78 19.25 -7.07 29.72
CA GLY A 78 20.61 -6.62 29.51
C GLY A 78 21.02 -5.53 30.51
N VAL A 79 21.43 -5.91 31.72
CA VAL A 79 21.67 -4.99 32.86
C VAL A 79 22.62 -3.81 32.59
N GLY A 80 23.53 -3.92 31.62
CA GLY A 80 24.45 -2.84 31.25
C GLY A 80 24.06 -2.04 30.01
N GLY A 81 22.84 -2.27 29.48
CA GLY A 81 22.34 -1.63 28.27
C GLY A 81 23.01 -2.08 26.98
N GLY A 82 22.56 -1.49 25.87
CA GLY A 82 23.10 -1.75 24.55
C GLY A 82 24.62 -1.54 24.49
N VAL A 83 25.34 -2.41 23.79
CA VAL A 83 26.81 -2.31 23.66
C VAL A 83 27.24 -0.95 23.08
N ILE A 84 26.47 -0.43 22.13
CA ILE A 84 26.67 0.87 21.48
C ILE A 84 25.92 1.97 22.25
N SER A 85 24.65 1.74 22.61
CA SER A 85 23.80 2.82 23.14
C SER A 85 23.97 3.10 24.64
N GLY A 86 24.44 2.11 25.41
CA GLY A 86 24.57 2.16 26.87
C GLY A 86 23.24 2.25 27.63
N VAL A 87 22.10 2.00 26.96
CA VAL A 87 20.76 2.13 27.53
C VAL A 87 19.90 0.92 27.19
N ASN A 88 18.77 0.79 27.88
CA ASN A 88 17.69 -0.15 27.59
C ASN A 88 16.41 0.65 27.43
N LEU A 89 15.38 0.02 26.86
CA LEU A 89 14.02 0.57 26.88
C LEU A 89 13.93 1.98 26.28
N HIS A 90 14.79 2.29 25.32
CA HIS A 90 14.95 3.64 24.82
C HIS A 90 14.30 3.81 23.44
N ARG A 91 14.08 5.06 23.05
CA ARG A 91 13.44 5.44 21.78
C ARG A 91 13.90 4.65 20.54
N ALA A 92 12.97 4.47 19.62
CA ALA A 92 13.23 4.06 18.23
C ALA A 92 13.00 5.23 17.26
N THR A 93 13.86 5.36 16.24
CA THR A 93 13.85 6.49 15.29
C THR A 93 14.03 6.01 13.85
N TRP A 94 13.58 6.80 12.87
CA TRP A 94 13.68 6.43 11.45
C TRP A 94 15.03 6.74 10.82
N LEU A 95 15.46 5.85 9.92
CA LEU A 95 16.60 5.99 9.02
C LEU A 95 16.19 6.38 7.59
N SER A 96 14.97 6.04 7.18
CA SER A 96 14.42 6.42 5.88
C SER A 96 13.02 7.02 6.04
N TRP A 97 12.61 7.77 5.03
CA TRP A 97 11.34 8.51 4.97
C TRP A 97 10.89 8.60 3.51
N SER A 98 9.68 9.13 3.27
CA SER A 98 9.23 9.48 1.91
C SER A 98 10.18 10.45 1.23
N PRO A 99 10.56 10.23 -0.04
CA PRO A 99 11.45 11.14 -0.76
C PRO A 99 10.76 12.45 -1.18
N ASN A 100 9.43 12.45 -1.31
CA ASN A 100 8.69 13.55 -1.95
C ASN A 100 7.37 13.93 -1.27
N VAL A 101 6.91 13.20 -0.25
CA VAL A 101 5.72 13.58 0.52
C VAL A 101 6.16 14.13 1.87
N PHE A 102 5.66 15.33 2.16
CA PHE A 102 6.01 16.09 3.34
C PHE A 102 4.74 16.43 4.14
N MET A 103 4.86 16.43 5.46
CA MET A 103 3.89 17.04 6.37
C MET A 103 4.65 18.01 7.25
N GLU A 104 4.16 19.24 7.40
CA GLU A 104 4.84 20.30 8.15
C GLU A 104 6.28 20.53 7.68
N GLY A 105 6.50 20.45 6.35
CA GLY A 105 7.81 20.62 5.73
C GLY A 105 8.81 19.50 5.98
N ARG A 106 8.39 18.38 6.60
CA ARG A 106 9.25 17.25 6.95
C ARG A 106 8.77 15.97 6.26
N ASN A 107 9.70 15.16 5.78
CA ASN A 107 9.39 13.92 5.06
C ASN A 107 8.55 12.99 5.93
N VAL A 108 7.52 12.38 5.36
CA VAL A 108 6.60 11.48 6.06
C VAL A 108 7.23 10.10 6.29
N THR A 109 6.97 9.47 7.45
CA THR A 109 7.40 8.09 7.72
C THR A 109 6.31 7.09 7.32
N ARG A 110 6.72 5.95 6.76
CA ARG A 110 5.82 5.01 6.08
C ARG A 110 6.16 3.54 6.38
N LEU A 111 5.32 2.63 5.91
CA LEU A 111 5.61 1.20 5.84
C LEU A 111 6.99 0.96 5.23
N THR A 112 7.71 -0.04 5.74
CA THR A 112 9.06 -0.46 5.33
C THR A 112 10.16 0.57 5.55
N ASP A 113 9.85 1.79 6.00
CA ASP A 113 10.90 2.75 6.33
C ASP A 113 11.76 2.22 7.48
N ARG A 114 13.07 2.15 7.26
CA ARG A 114 14.04 1.54 8.17
C ARG A 114 14.10 2.31 9.46
N MET A 115 14.36 1.61 10.57
CA MET A 115 14.42 2.23 11.89
C MET A 115 15.64 1.75 12.69
N LEU A 116 16.10 2.62 13.57
CA LEU A 116 16.99 2.30 14.67
C LEU A 116 16.15 2.09 15.93
N LEU A 117 16.53 1.11 16.75
CA LEU A 117 15.90 0.83 18.04
C LEU A 117 16.90 1.02 19.17
N ASN A 118 16.38 1.21 20.38
CA ASN A 118 17.17 1.39 21.60
C ASN A 118 18.29 2.44 21.44
N LYS A 119 17.93 3.66 21.01
CA LYS A 119 18.88 4.77 20.76
C LYS A 119 19.98 4.42 19.75
N GLY A 120 19.70 3.55 18.79
CA GLY A 120 20.64 3.19 17.73
C GLY A 120 21.57 2.03 18.07
N ASN A 121 21.25 1.25 19.11
CA ASN A 121 22.01 0.04 19.39
C ASN A 121 21.79 -1.06 18.34
N THR A 122 20.59 -1.11 17.78
CA THR A 122 20.24 -2.06 16.72
C THR A 122 19.40 -1.41 15.63
N ILE A 123 19.30 -2.12 14.51
CA ILE A 123 18.58 -1.71 13.31
C ILE A 123 17.45 -2.69 12.99
N SER A 124 16.34 -2.12 12.52
CA SER A 124 15.34 -2.81 11.73
C SER A 124 15.52 -2.45 10.26
N ALA A 125 16.11 -3.37 9.50
CA ALA A 125 16.27 -3.24 8.07
C ALA A 125 14.95 -3.52 7.32
N GLY A 126 14.07 -4.33 7.92
CA GLY A 126 12.68 -4.50 7.45
C GLY A 126 11.79 -3.29 7.73
N GLY A 127 12.19 -2.44 8.68
CA GLY A 127 11.55 -1.16 8.95
C GLY A 127 10.21 -1.27 9.65
N TYR A 128 9.50 -0.14 9.65
CA TYR A 128 8.16 -0.02 10.22
C TYR A 128 7.17 -0.92 9.49
N PHE A 129 6.38 -1.68 10.24
CA PHE A 129 5.38 -2.57 9.69
C PHE A 129 3.99 -2.18 10.20
N THR A 130 3.04 -2.07 9.28
CA THR A 130 1.61 -2.06 9.59
C THR A 130 0.98 -3.30 8.98
N GLY A 131 -0.16 -3.75 9.50
CA GLY A 131 -0.93 -4.82 8.87
C GLY A 131 -1.27 -4.50 7.41
N ALA A 132 -1.85 -5.50 6.73
CA ALA A 132 -2.29 -5.35 5.35
C ALA A 132 -3.17 -4.09 5.18
N LEU A 133 -2.93 -3.34 4.11
CA LEU A 133 -3.84 -2.29 3.67
C LEU A 133 -5.24 -2.88 3.54
N THR A 134 -6.21 -2.27 4.20
CA THR A 134 -7.62 -2.65 4.09
C THR A 134 -8.40 -1.43 3.63
N GLY A 135 -9.08 -1.57 2.50
CA GLY A 135 -9.70 -0.45 1.81
C GLY A 135 -9.82 -0.80 0.33
N THR A 136 -10.49 0.07 -0.40
CA THR A 136 -10.79 -0.09 -1.81
C THR A 136 -9.54 0.33 -2.49
N ASP A 137 -9.05 -0.51 -3.39
CA ASP A 137 -7.85 -0.17 -4.11
C ASP A 137 -8.03 1.19 -4.79
N LYS A 138 -6.95 1.97 -4.84
CA LYS A 138 -6.98 3.34 -5.33
C LYS A 138 -7.63 3.44 -6.72
N THR A 139 -7.42 2.45 -7.58
CA THR A 139 -7.98 2.47 -8.95
C THR A 139 -9.49 2.34 -8.95
N THR A 140 -10.05 1.47 -8.11
CA THR A 140 -11.49 1.34 -7.92
C THR A 140 -12.06 2.59 -7.26
N ALA A 141 -11.41 3.15 -6.24
CA ALA A 141 -11.88 4.37 -5.58
C ALA A 141 -11.90 5.57 -6.55
N ASP A 142 -10.82 5.77 -7.31
CA ASP A 142 -10.70 6.84 -8.31
C ASP A 142 -11.74 6.65 -9.43
N LEU A 143 -11.95 5.42 -9.92
CA LEU A 143 -13.00 5.09 -10.90
C LEU A 143 -14.39 5.44 -10.38
N LEU A 144 -14.73 5.00 -9.15
CA LEU A 144 -16.03 5.26 -8.55
C LEU A 144 -16.24 6.75 -8.31
N CYS A 145 -15.21 7.48 -7.87
CA CYS A 145 -15.26 8.91 -7.72
C CYS A 145 -15.49 9.64 -9.04
N ASN A 146 -14.79 9.26 -10.12
CA ASN A 146 -14.99 9.86 -11.44
C ASN A 146 -16.44 9.68 -11.94
N ILE A 147 -17.00 8.49 -11.76
CA ILE A 147 -18.40 8.21 -12.11
C ILE A 147 -19.33 9.04 -11.23
N ALA A 148 -19.12 9.02 -9.91
CA ALA A 148 -19.95 9.77 -8.97
C ALA A 148 -19.93 11.28 -9.26
N CYS A 149 -18.77 11.84 -9.61
CA CYS A 149 -18.63 13.23 -10.00
C CYS A 149 -19.38 13.54 -11.31
N SER A 150 -19.36 12.63 -12.29
CA SER A 150 -20.18 12.76 -13.51
C SER A 150 -21.69 12.62 -13.24
N CYS A 151 -22.04 11.91 -12.16
CA CYS A 151 -23.41 11.58 -11.78
C CYS A 151 -24.01 12.52 -10.72
N LYS A 152 -23.47 13.72 -10.48
CA LYS A 152 -23.94 14.61 -9.40
C LYS A 152 -25.46 14.87 -9.41
N ALA A 153 -26.05 15.03 -10.60
CA ALA A 153 -27.48 15.33 -10.75
C ALA A 153 -28.38 14.11 -10.44
N GLU A 154 -28.04 12.96 -11.00
CA GLU A 154 -28.84 11.72 -10.93
C GLU A 154 -28.42 10.77 -9.78
N LYS A 155 -27.32 11.11 -9.10
CA LYS A 155 -26.78 10.43 -7.91
C LYS A 155 -26.61 8.92 -8.12
N GLN A 156 -27.07 8.11 -7.17
CA GLN A 156 -26.93 6.65 -7.14
C GLN A 156 -27.52 5.97 -8.38
N VAL A 157 -28.58 6.50 -9.00
CA VAL A 157 -29.21 5.89 -10.19
C VAL A 157 -28.29 5.92 -11.39
N CYS A 158 -27.59 7.05 -11.61
CA CYS A 158 -26.60 7.18 -12.67
C CYS A 158 -25.37 6.30 -12.40
N VAL A 159 -24.90 6.24 -11.15
CA VAL A 159 -23.79 5.35 -10.76
C VAL A 159 -24.12 3.88 -11.00
N ASP A 160 -25.32 3.45 -10.61
CA ASP A 160 -25.83 2.08 -10.86
C ASP A 160 -25.84 1.77 -12.36
N THR A 161 -26.35 2.69 -13.17
CA THR A 161 -26.39 2.53 -14.63
C THR A 161 -24.98 2.43 -15.23
N ALA A 162 -24.06 3.29 -14.81
CA ALA A 162 -22.68 3.29 -15.27
C ALA A 162 -21.95 1.99 -14.91
N ILE A 163 -22.08 1.51 -13.67
CA ILE A 163 -21.47 0.24 -13.21
C ILE A 163 -22.11 -0.95 -13.94
N LYS A 164 -23.42 -0.92 -14.18
CA LYS A 164 -24.09 -1.98 -14.95
C LYS A 164 -23.55 -2.12 -16.37
N GLY A 165 -23.18 -1.00 -17.01
CA GLY A 165 -22.59 -0.96 -18.34
C GLY A 165 -21.12 -1.37 -18.44
N MET A 166 -20.43 -1.56 -17.31
CA MET A 166 -19.02 -1.98 -17.33
C MET A 166 -18.83 -3.45 -17.73
N PRO A 167 -17.71 -3.78 -18.39
CA PRO A 167 -17.31 -5.17 -18.60
C PRO A 167 -17.16 -5.92 -17.27
N LYS A 168 -17.81 -7.07 -17.16
CA LYS A 168 -17.78 -7.94 -15.97
C LYS A 168 -18.06 -9.39 -16.34
N THR A 169 -17.61 -10.30 -15.49
CA THR A 169 -17.84 -11.75 -15.58
C THR A 169 -18.35 -12.26 -14.24
N PRO A 170 -18.99 -13.46 -14.16
CA PRO A 170 -19.38 -14.03 -12.88
C PRO A 170 -18.20 -14.14 -11.90
N GLN A 171 -16.97 -14.24 -12.40
CA GLN A 171 -15.77 -14.39 -11.61
C GLN A 171 -15.12 -13.05 -11.21
N ALA A 172 -15.32 -11.97 -11.96
CA ALA A 172 -14.64 -10.70 -11.72
C ALA A 172 -15.42 -9.48 -12.23
N GLY A 173 -15.38 -8.38 -11.46
CA GLY A 173 -15.92 -7.09 -11.90
C GLY A 173 -16.53 -6.26 -10.79
N LEU A 174 -17.07 -5.10 -11.15
CA LEU A 174 -17.87 -4.26 -10.28
C LEU A 174 -19.36 -4.51 -10.55
N TYR A 175 -20.11 -4.65 -9.47
CA TYR A 175 -21.54 -4.91 -9.49
C TYR A 175 -22.24 -3.92 -8.57
N SER A 176 -23.34 -3.34 -9.04
CA SER A 176 -24.14 -2.37 -8.28
C SER A 176 -25.44 -2.96 -7.79
N GLU A 177 -25.95 -2.42 -6.68
CA GLU A 177 -27.26 -2.72 -6.11
C GLU A 177 -27.47 -4.22 -5.83
N ILE A 178 -26.43 -4.90 -5.32
CA ILE A 178 -26.47 -6.34 -5.10
C ILE A 178 -27.22 -6.67 -3.80
N SER A 179 -28.15 -7.61 -3.91
CA SER A 179 -28.97 -8.06 -2.79
C SER A 179 -28.27 -9.17 -2.00
N PHE A 180 -28.32 -9.04 -0.68
CA PHE A 180 -27.89 -10.05 0.28
C PHE A 180 -29.09 -10.52 1.10
N ASP A 181 -29.19 -11.83 1.31
CA ASP A 181 -30.22 -12.41 2.17
C ASP A 181 -30.04 -12.01 3.65
N PRO A 182 -31.01 -12.30 4.54
CA PRO A 182 -30.89 -11.97 5.96
C PRO A 182 -29.74 -12.66 6.69
N ALA A 183 -29.22 -13.77 6.15
CA ALA A 183 -28.02 -14.45 6.67
C ALA A 183 -26.72 -13.79 6.18
N GLY A 184 -26.80 -12.85 5.23
CA GLY A 184 -25.67 -12.15 4.65
C GLY A 184 -25.03 -12.88 3.48
N ASN A 185 -25.72 -13.84 2.85
CA ASN A 185 -25.28 -14.46 1.60
C ASN A 185 -25.65 -13.58 0.41
N MET A 186 -24.72 -13.45 -0.53
CA MET A 186 -24.93 -12.70 -1.76
C MET A 186 -25.90 -13.49 -2.64
N LEU A 187 -26.93 -12.82 -3.17
CA LEU A 187 -27.83 -13.44 -4.13
C LEU A 187 -27.17 -13.46 -5.51
N THR A 188 -27.24 -14.60 -6.19
CA THR A 188 -26.66 -14.80 -7.52
C THR A 188 -27.68 -15.46 -8.45
N HIS A 189 -27.57 -15.17 -9.75
CA HIS A 189 -28.23 -15.94 -10.80
C HIS A 189 -27.68 -17.38 -10.84
N PRO A 190 -28.37 -18.30 -11.54
CA PRO A 190 -27.89 -19.68 -11.71
C PRO A 190 -26.51 -19.80 -12.36
N ASP A 191 -26.10 -18.81 -13.15
CA ASP A 191 -24.78 -18.72 -13.78
C ASP A 191 -23.68 -18.19 -12.83
N GLY A 192 -24.04 -17.88 -11.57
CA GLY A 192 -23.14 -17.33 -10.56
C GLY A 192 -22.99 -15.80 -10.58
N THR A 193 -23.64 -15.09 -11.52
CA THR A 193 -23.56 -13.62 -11.54
C THR A 193 -24.29 -13.02 -10.34
N PRO A 194 -23.69 -12.05 -9.61
CA PRO A 194 -24.38 -11.31 -8.56
C PRO A 194 -25.65 -10.64 -9.08
N MET A 195 -26.74 -10.71 -8.32
CA MET A 195 -28.04 -10.18 -8.75
C MET A 195 -28.61 -9.13 -7.80
N THR A 196 -29.36 -8.19 -8.40
CA THR A 196 -30.31 -7.35 -7.68
C THR A 196 -31.64 -8.08 -7.61
N ARG A 197 -32.19 -8.24 -6.40
CA ARG A 197 -33.55 -8.76 -6.21
C ARG A 197 -34.38 -7.75 -5.42
N MET A 198 -35.43 -7.25 -6.04
CA MET A 198 -36.39 -6.32 -5.45
C MET A 198 -37.41 -7.06 -4.58
N GLY A 199 -37.83 -6.44 -3.47
CA GLY A 199 -38.91 -6.95 -2.64
C GLY A 199 -38.59 -8.19 -1.78
N VAL A 200 -37.33 -8.62 -1.75
CA VAL A 200 -36.88 -9.66 -0.80
C VAL A 200 -36.37 -9.06 0.51
N PRO A 201 -36.67 -9.68 1.66
CA PRO A 201 -36.02 -9.34 2.92
C PRO A 201 -34.50 -9.46 2.77
N GLY A 202 -33.76 -8.43 3.16
CA GLY A 202 -32.32 -8.43 2.96
C GLY A 202 -31.68 -7.05 3.05
N SER A 203 -30.43 -7.00 2.64
CA SER A 203 -29.63 -5.79 2.50
C SER A 203 -29.25 -5.59 1.04
N ARG A 204 -29.31 -4.36 0.53
CA ARG A 204 -28.89 -4.05 -0.84
C ARG A 204 -27.76 -3.06 -0.76
N LEU A 205 -26.55 -3.53 -1.06
CA LEU A 205 -25.35 -2.70 -0.99
C LEU A 205 -25.14 -2.03 -2.35
N ASP A 206 -24.69 -0.78 -2.30
CA ASP A 206 -24.56 0.06 -3.50
C ASP A 206 -23.59 -0.56 -4.49
N ILE A 207 -22.42 -0.99 -4.05
CA ILE A 207 -21.35 -1.50 -4.93
C ILE A 207 -20.61 -2.67 -4.26
N ILE A 208 -20.42 -3.73 -5.03
CA ILE A 208 -19.64 -4.92 -4.67
C ILE A 208 -18.57 -5.16 -5.74
N LYS A 209 -17.33 -5.33 -5.31
CA LYS A 209 -16.26 -5.84 -6.17
C LYS A 209 -16.17 -7.35 -6.02
N VAL A 210 -16.22 -8.06 -7.14
CA VAL A 210 -16.09 -9.52 -7.20
C VAL A 210 -14.73 -9.89 -7.79
N ALA A 211 -14.08 -10.88 -7.19
CA ALA A 211 -12.89 -11.54 -7.73
C ALA A 211 -12.91 -13.03 -7.35
N GLY A 212 -12.57 -13.91 -8.29
CA GLY A 212 -12.69 -15.36 -8.10
C GLY A 212 -14.12 -15.83 -7.82
N GLY A 213 -15.13 -15.08 -8.27
CA GLY A 213 -16.56 -15.36 -8.02
C GLY A 213 -17.02 -15.05 -6.59
N GLN A 214 -16.18 -14.40 -5.78
CA GLN A 214 -16.50 -14.03 -4.40
C GLN A 214 -16.47 -12.51 -4.23
N PRO A 215 -17.33 -11.94 -3.36
CA PRO A 215 -17.28 -10.53 -3.04
C PRO A 215 -16.02 -10.23 -2.20
N VAL A 216 -15.13 -9.39 -2.74
CA VAL A 216 -13.85 -9.03 -2.11
C VAL A 216 -13.84 -7.63 -1.50
N GLU A 217 -14.70 -6.73 -1.99
CA GLU A 217 -14.91 -5.40 -1.42
C GLU A 217 -16.39 -5.03 -1.36
N PHE A 218 -16.75 -4.31 -0.30
CA PHE A 218 -18.10 -3.85 0.00
C PHE A 218 -18.07 -2.34 0.12
N ILE A 219 -18.72 -1.64 -0.81
CA ILE A 219 -18.63 -0.20 -0.93
C ILE A 219 -20.03 0.39 -0.90
N GLU A 220 -20.27 1.27 0.06
CA GLU A 220 -21.45 2.11 0.17
C GLU A 220 -21.08 3.52 -0.30
N MET A 221 -21.91 4.10 -1.15
CA MET A 221 -21.71 5.46 -1.63
C MET A 221 -22.75 6.40 -1.05
N LYS A 222 -22.31 7.55 -0.55
CA LYS A 222 -23.17 8.58 0.03
C LYS A 222 -23.00 9.89 -0.71
N PHE A 223 -24.06 10.29 -1.40
CA PHE A 223 -24.21 11.63 -1.98
C PHE A 223 -24.70 12.62 -0.93
N VAL A 224 -24.69 13.90 -1.29
CA VAL A 224 -25.20 15.01 -0.47
C VAL A 224 -26.58 14.69 0.10
N GLY A 225 -26.68 14.76 1.43
CA GLY A 225 -27.92 14.53 2.16
C GLY A 225 -28.33 13.05 2.31
N ASP A 226 -27.62 12.11 1.70
CA ASP A 226 -27.86 10.68 1.94
C ASP A 226 -27.20 10.22 3.25
N ARG A 227 -27.97 9.52 4.08
CA ARG A 227 -27.53 9.03 5.39
C ARG A 227 -28.04 7.62 5.60
N PHE A 228 -27.26 6.82 6.32
CA PHE A 228 -27.69 5.51 6.77
C PHE A 228 -29.00 5.60 7.56
N ARG A 229 -29.94 4.71 7.27
CA ARG A 229 -31.24 4.65 7.96
C ARG A 229 -31.30 3.47 8.91
N GLY A 230 -31.81 3.69 10.13
CA GLY A 230 -31.98 2.64 11.14
C GLY A 230 -30.68 1.86 11.40
N ASN A 231 -30.74 0.53 11.29
CA ASN A 231 -29.60 -0.37 11.49
C ASN A 231 -28.84 -0.72 10.19
N GLN A 232 -29.04 0.03 9.10
CA GLN A 232 -28.43 -0.26 7.80
C GLN A 232 -26.91 -0.42 7.88
N ARG A 233 -26.22 0.55 8.47
CA ARG A 233 -24.75 0.52 8.63
C ARG A 233 -24.28 -0.74 9.34
N GLN A 234 -24.88 -1.05 10.50
CA GLN A 234 -24.52 -2.22 11.30
C GLN A 234 -24.72 -3.54 10.54
N ARG A 235 -25.77 -3.62 9.71
CA ARG A 235 -26.01 -4.80 8.87
C ARG A 235 -24.93 -4.94 7.79
N TYR A 236 -24.57 -3.85 7.12
CA TYR A 236 -23.58 -3.85 6.05
C TYR A 236 -22.18 -4.16 6.60
N ASP A 237 -21.85 -3.59 7.76
CA ASP A 237 -20.64 -3.91 8.52
C ASP A 237 -20.58 -5.41 8.85
N ARG A 238 -21.71 -6.01 9.30
CA ARG A 238 -21.78 -7.45 9.59
C ARG A 238 -21.58 -8.32 8.34
N ILE A 239 -22.17 -7.94 7.21
CA ILE A 239 -22.05 -8.66 5.92
C ILE A 239 -20.61 -8.66 5.43
N ALA A 240 -19.92 -7.52 5.53
CA ALA A 240 -18.51 -7.43 5.18
C ALA A 240 -17.64 -8.22 6.18
N ALA A 241 -17.91 -8.07 7.48
CA ALA A 241 -17.15 -8.71 8.55
C ALA A 241 -17.24 -10.24 8.54
N SER A 242 -18.38 -10.82 8.13
CA SER A 242 -18.52 -12.29 7.99
C SER A 242 -17.57 -12.91 6.96
N ARG A 243 -16.93 -12.08 6.12
CA ARG A 243 -15.92 -12.46 5.13
C ARG A 243 -14.53 -11.90 5.44
N GLY A 244 -14.33 -11.42 6.67
CA GLY A 244 -13.07 -10.78 7.09
C GLY A 244 -12.79 -9.45 6.38
N LYS A 245 -13.80 -8.80 5.81
CA LYS A 245 -13.69 -7.50 5.12
C LYS A 245 -14.29 -6.37 5.96
N SER A 246 -14.05 -5.12 5.56
CA SER A 246 -14.80 -3.95 6.08
C SER A 246 -15.73 -3.41 5.01
N LEU A 247 -16.85 -2.85 5.46
CA LEU A 247 -17.61 -1.92 4.66
C LEU A 247 -16.78 -0.65 4.44
N GLN A 248 -16.83 -0.15 3.23
CA GLN A 248 -16.20 1.10 2.84
C GLN A 248 -17.26 2.11 2.50
N ILE A 249 -17.04 3.35 2.89
CA ILE A 249 -18.01 4.42 2.70
C ILE A 249 -17.31 5.49 1.90
N ILE A 250 -17.79 5.72 0.68
CA ILE A 250 -17.35 6.83 -0.18
C ILE A 250 -18.40 7.94 -0.06
N THR A 251 -18.06 9.00 0.67
CA THR A 251 -18.87 10.21 0.74
C THR A 251 -18.44 11.15 -0.38
N VAL A 252 -19.24 11.24 -1.45
CA VAL A 252 -18.82 11.87 -2.72
C VAL A 252 -18.30 13.30 -2.54
N GLU A 253 -18.97 14.12 -1.72
CA GLU A 253 -18.54 15.51 -1.48
C GLU A 253 -17.20 15.63 -0.76
N LYS A 254 -16.88 14.66 0.11
CA LYS A 254 -15.70 14.71 0.96
C LYS A 254 -14.51 14.01 0.33
N ASP A 255 -14.78 12.89 -0.34
CA ASP A 255 -13.77 11.93 -0.75
C ASP A 255 -13.41 12.06 -2.24
N CYS A 256 -14.32 12.55 -3.09
CA CYS A 256 -14.14 12.55 -4.55
C CYS A 256 -13.73 13.90 -5.15
N HIS A 257 -13.69 14.99 -4.37
CA HIS A 257 -13.21 16.32 -4.80
C HIS A 257 -13.69 16.74 -6.19
N CYS A 258 -15.00 16.68 -6.42
CA CYS A 258 -15.60 16.83 -7.73
C CYS A 258 -15.61 18.28 -8.29
N ASP A 259 -14.64 19.13 -7.95
CA ASP A 259 -14.56 20.49 -8.46
C ASP A 259 -13.82 20.51 -9.82
N ASP A 260 -14.31 21.36 -10.72
CA ASP A 260 -14.14 21.28 -12.17
C ASP A 260 -12.69 21.51 -12.64
N ASN A 261 -11.85 20.47 -12.61
CA ASN A 261 -10.65 20.34 -13.46
C ASN A 261 -10.03 18.92 -13.45
N GLN A 262 -10.81 17.87 -13.17
CA GLN A 262 -10.37 16.51 -13.45
C GLN A 262 -10.49 16.30 -14.96
N GLN A 263 -9.38 16.55 -15.69
CA GLN A 263 -9.21 16.04 -17.05
C GLN A 263 -9.64 14.58 -17.06
N GLN A 264 -10.61 14.25 -17.91
CA GLN A 264 -10.97 12.88 -18.23
C GLN A 264 -9.70 12.17 -18.71
N THR A 265 -8.99 11.49 -17.81
CA THR A 265 -8.12 10.39 -18.22
C THR A 265 -9.07 9.31 -18.72
N GLN A 266 -9.27 9.30 -20.03
CA GLN A 266 -9.84 8.16 -20.71
C GLN A 266 -9.07 6.90 -20.30
N PRO A 267 -9.74 5.74 -20.20
CA PRO A 267 -9.05 4.50 -19.94
C PRO A 267 -7.96 4.31 -21.00
N VAL A 268 -6.72 4.12 -20.54
CA VAL A 268 -5.59 3.81 -21.40
C VAL A 268 -5.96 2.54 -22.16
N THR A 269 -6.21 2.71 -23.46
CA THR A 269 -6.36 1.58 -24.36
C THR A 269 -5.02 0.85 -24.32
N ALA A 270 -5.03 -0.44 -23.99
CA ALA A 270 -3.85 -1.27 -24.09
C ALA A 270 -3.22 -1.06 -25.48
N PRO A 271 -1.88 -0.91 -25.61
CA PRO A 271 -1.27 -0.84 -26.92
C PRO A 271 -1.74 -2.06 -27.72
N GLN A 272 -2.40 -1.82 -28.85
CA GLN A 272 -2.65 -2.89 -29.79
C GLN A 272 -1.28 -3.40 -30.24
N GLU A 273 -1.07 -4.72 -30.17
CA GLU A 273 0.08 -5.35 -30.81
C GLU A 273 -0.05 -5.13 -32.32
N GLU A 274 0.60 -4.08 -32.82
CA GLU A 274 0.80 -3.92 -34.26
C GLU A 274 1.69 -5.07 -34.72
N GLY A 275 1.12 -5.94 -35.56
CA GLY A 275 1.81 -7.08 -36.13
C GLY A 275 3.09 -6.64 -36.85
N MET A 276 4.22 -7.22 -36.43
CA MET A 276 5.51 -7.01 -37.08
C MET A 276 5.42 -7.33 -38.57
N SER A 277 5.81 -6.35 -39.40
CA SER A 277 5.91 -6.51 -40.85
C SER A 277 7.05 -7.45 -41.24
N ASN A 278 6.89 -8.12 -42.39
CA ASN A 278 7.76 -9.19 -42.90
C ASN A 278 9.23 -8.81 -43.15
N TRP A 279 9.65 -7.56 -42.95
CA TRP A 279 11.03 -7.12 -43.16
C TRP A 279 11.96 -7.29 -41.95
N GLN A 280 11.43 -7.53 -40.75
CA GLN A 280 12.23 -7.76 -39.54
C GLN A 280 12.69 -9.23 -39.36
N LYS A 281 12.28 -10.14 -40.26
CA LYS A 281 12.65 -11.58 -40.20
C LYS A 281 14.00 -11.95 -40.84
N ALA A 282 14.73 -11.00 -41.43
CA ALA A 282 15.98 -11.29 -42.15
C ALA A 282 17.28 -11.04 -41.36
N GLY A 283 17.21 -10.62 -40.09
CA GLY A 283 18.38 -10.19 -39.32
C GLY A 283 18.89 -11.12 -38.22
N VAL A 284 18.19 -12.22 -37.91
CA VAL A 284 18.58 -13.13 -36.82
C VAL A 284 18.69 -14.56 -37.34
N ALA A 285 19.72 -14.79 -38.14
CA ALA A 285 20.21 -16.12 -38.43
C ALA A 285 21.73 -16.06 -38.29
N LEU A 286 22.21 -16.14 -37.05
CA LEU A 286 23.51 -16.72 -36.67
C LEU A 286 23.70 -16.61 -35.14
N GLY A 287 23.76 -17.76 -34.47
CA GLY A 287 24.53 -17.92 -33.23
C GLY A 287 23.78 -17.84 -31.91
N VAL A 288 23.02 -18.87 -31.55
CA VAL A 288 22.84 -19.23 -30.12
C VAL A 288 23.28 -20.69 -29.95
N THR A 289 24.49 -20.87 -29.44
CA THR A 289 24.84 -22.06 -28.65
C THR A 289 25.00 -21.64 -27.20
N ALA A 290 24.44 -22.48 -26.33
CA ALA A 290 24.26 -22.27 -24.92
C ALA A 290 25.56 -22.09 -24.13
N ALA A 291 25.57 -21.13 -23.18
CA ALA A 291 25.98 -21.32 -21.78
C ALA A 291 26.13 -19.97 -21.06
N GLY A 292 25.50 -19.84 -19.89
CA GLY A 292 26.12 -19.20 -18.72
C GLY A 292 26.18 -17.67 -18.60
N ILE A 293 25.43 -17.17 -17.62
CA ILE A 293 25.78 -16.07 -16.68
C ILE A 293 26.04 -14.67 -17.27
N GLY A 294 25.15 -13.73 -16.89
CA GLY A 294 25.56 -12.43 -16.37
C GLY A 294 25.41 -11.20 -17.28
N ALA A 295 25.01 -10.10 -16.63
CA ALA A 295 25.02 -8.70 -17.07
C ALA A 295 23.85 -8.21 -17.94
N VAL A 296 22.86 -7.61 -17.27
CA VAL A 296 21.99 -6.60 -17.87
C VAL A 296 22.83 -5.33 -18.07
N ALA A 297 23.29 -5.11 -19.30
CA ALA A 297 23.87 -3.84 -19.72
C ALA A 297 22.73 -2.88 -20.12
N CYS A 298 22.65 -1.76 -19.42
CA CYS A 298 21.77 -0.64 -19.70
C CYS A 298 22.33 0.11 -20.92
N ALA A 299 21.63 0.09 -22.06
CA ALA A 299 21.98 0.91 -23.22
C ALA A 299 21.16 2.21 -23.20
N ILE A 300 21.81 3.30 -22.80
CA ILE A 300 21.33 4.67 -23.01
C ILE A 300 22.04 5.22 -24.24
N LEU A 301 21.27 5.62 -25.26
CA LEU A 301 21.76 6.36 -26.42
C LEU A 301 21.59 7.88 -26.16
N GLU A 302 22.72 8.54 -25.85
CA GLU A 302 23.30 9.77 -26.47
C GLU A 302 22.47 11.09 -26.66
N PRO A 303 23.10 12.29 -26.86
CA PRO A 303 24.48 12.54 -27.33
C PRO A 303 25.32 13.69 -26.71
N CYS A 304 26.61 13.62 -27.03
CA CYS A 304 27.58 14.69 -27.34
C CYS A 304 28.07 15.70 -26.27
N GLY A 305 29.38 15.61 -25.98
CA GLY A 305 30.21 16.68 -25.43
C GLY A 305 31.58 16.17 -25.01
N ALA A 306 32.58 16.29 -25.88
CA ALA A 306 33.95 15.81 -25.70
C ALA A 306 34.67 16.43 -24.47
N VAL A 307 35.60 15.68 -23.85
CA VAL A 307 37.00 16.05 -23.57
C VAL A 307 37.72 15.00 -22.69
N ALA A 308 38.91 14.60 -23.17
CA ALA A 308 40.10 14.05 -22.50
C ALA A 308 40.14 12.61 -21.93
N LEU A 309 40.98 11.81 -22.59
CA LEU A 309 41.53 10.51 -22.20
C LEU A 309 42.42 10.58 -20.94
N GLY A 310 42.43 9.51 -20.15
CA GLY A 310 43.40 9.25 -19.08
C GLY A 310 43.52 7.76 -18.69
N ALA A 311 44.32 7.04 -19.47
CA ALA A 311 45.10 5.82 -19.19
C ALA A 311 44.54 4.66 -18.30
N LEU A 312 44.41 3.50 -18.95
CA LEU A 312 44.37 2.14 -18.41
C LEU A 312 45.73 1.73 -17.81
N GLY A 313 45.70 1.00 -16.69
CA GLY A 313 46.81 0.21 -16.18
C GLY A 313 46.34 -1.17 -15.75
N LEU A 314 46.45 -2.16 -16.64
CA LEU A 314 46.26 -3.58 -16.36
C LEU A 314 47.60 -4.16 -15.88
N GLY A 315 47.65 -4.66 -14.65
CA GLY A 315 48.75 -5.48 -14.15
C GLY A 315 48.43 -6.96 -14.27
N THR A 316 49.16 -7.68 -15.11
CA THR A 316 49.14 -9.14 -15.23
C THR A 316 50.10 -9.75 -14.20
N ALA A 317 49.64 -10.78 -13.48
CA ALA A 317 50.48 -11.62 -12.62
C ALA A 317 50.70 -12.98 -13.30
N THR A 318 51.96 -13.27 -13.63
CA THR A 318 52.45 -14.55 -14.12
C THR A 318 52.87 -15.43 -12.95
N THR A 319 52.38 -16.67 -12.89
CA THR A 319 52.95 -17.76 -12.09
C THR A 319 53.48 -18.84 -13.02
N LEU A 320 54.79 -19.07 -12.96
CA LEU A 320 55.46 -20.22 -13.57
C LEU A 320 56.05 -21.08 -12.46
N ALA A 321 55.69 -22.36 -12.46
CA ALA A 321 56.25 -23.39 -11.61
C ALA A 321 57.36 -24.13 -12.36
N THR A 322 58.48 -24.42 -11.69
CA THR A 322 59.25 -25.70 -11.73
C THR A 322 60.56 -25.56 -10.93
N GLN A 323 60.62 -26.22 -9.77
CA GLN A 323 61.47 -27.39 -9.48
C GLN A 323 61.12 -27.92 -8.09
#